data_AF-A0A5Y2LW50-F1
#
_entry.id   AF-A0A5Y2LW50-F1
#
_cell.length_a   1.000
_cell.length_b   1.000
_cell.length_c   1.000
_cell.angle_alpha   90.00
_cell.angle_beta   90.00
_cell.angle_gamma   90.00
#
_symmetry.space_group_name_H-M   'P 1'
#
loop_
_entity.id
_entity.type
_entity.pdbx_description
1 polymer ?
#
loop_
_entity_poly.entity_id
_entity_poly.type
_entity_poly.pdbx_seq_one_letter_code
_entity_poly.pdbx_strand_id
1 'polypeptide(L)'
;METRCPEGAGQRQRSWLGAQHDSPGSRQGSRPASAKSVREYQQQNEQEQEQEQAQAQAQAQAQAQAQAAYYHRQEENHTPRPEKNITRHA
;
A
#
# COMPACT_ATOMS: atom_id res chain seq x y z
N MET A 1 -17.90 -55.41 25.55
CA MET A 1 -19.09 -54.86 26.23
C MET A 1 -20.31 -55.30 25.44
N GLU A 2 -21.21 -56.08 26.04
CA GLU A 2 -22.42 -56.51 25.36
C GLU A 2 -23.48 -55.40 25.43
N THR A 3 -23.90 -54.89 24.27
CA THR A 3 -24.98 -53.90 24.12
C THR A 3 -26.30 -54.62 23.86
N ARG A 4 -26.79 -55.35 24.86
CA ARG A 4 -28.15 -55.93 24.83
C ARG A 4 -29.09 -55.10 25.68
N CYS A 5 -30.33 -54.95 25.22
CA CYS A 5 -31.38 -54.30 26.01
C CYS A 5 -31.78 -55.20 27.20
N PRO A 6 -32.00 -54.64 28.40
CA PRO A 6 -32.39 -55.42 29.57
C PRO A 6 -33.78 -56.05 29.41
N GLU A 7 -34.00 -57.19 30.07
CA GLU A 7 -35.24 -57.96 30.05
C GLU A 7 -36.45 -57.05 30.44
N GLY A 8 -37.46 -56.97 29.57
CA GLY A 8 -38.67 -56.14 29.78
C GLY A 8 -38.67 -54.79 29.05
N ALA A 9 -37.55 -54.36 28.46
CA ALA A 9 -37.56 -53.25 27.52
C ALA A 9 -38.15 -53.72 26.19
N GLY A 10 -39.45 -53.46 25.97
CA GLY A 10 -40.12 -53.77 24.70
C GLY A 10 -39.33 -53.28 23.48
N GLN A 11 -39.44 -53.99 22.36
CA GLN A 11 -38.70 -53.65 21.14
C GLN A 11 -38.95 -52.19 20.74
N ARG A 12 -37.93 -51.36 20.89
CA ARG A 12 -37.96 -49.94 20.58
C ARG A 12 -38.23 -49.80 19.07
N GLN A 13 -39.27 -49.06 18.72
CA GLN A 13 -39.59 -48.76 17.32
C GLN A 13 -38.38 -48.13 16.63
N ARG A 14 -38.16 -48.58 15.39
CA ARG A 14 -37.11 -48.19 14.42
C ARG A 14 -36.30 -46.97 14.86
N SER A 15 -35.14 -47.22 15.46
CA SER A 15 -34.13 -46.18 15.69
C SER A 15 -33.71 -45.61 14.34
N TRP A 16 -34.03 -44.35 14.09
CA TRP A 16 -33.52 -43.62 12.93
C TRP A 16 -31.99 -43.65 12.98
N LEU A 17 -31.36 -44.10 11.89
CA LEU A 17 -29.91 -44.11 11.73
C LEU A 17 -29.42 -42.65 11.82
N GLY A 18 -28.87 -42.27 12.97
CA GLY A 18 -28.15 -41.00 13.11
C GLY A 18 -26.86 -41.08 12.30
N ALA A 19 -26.62 -40.11 11.42
CA ALA A 19 -25.37 -40.01 10.68
C ALA A 19 -24.21 -39.80 11.67
N GLN A 20 -23.37 -40.82 11.86
CA GLN A 20 -22.08 -40.66 12.52
C GLN A 20 -21.15 -39.92 11.56
N HIS A 21 -20.89 -38.65 11.84
CA HIS A 21 -19.83 -37.92 11.16
C HIS A 21 -18.49 -38.26 11.82
N ASP A 22 -17.81 -39.30 11.31
CA ASP A 22 -16.37 -39.49 11.55
C ASP A 22 -15.60 -38.78 10.45
N SER A 23 -15.57 -37.44 10.52
CA SER A 23 -14.78 -36.63 9.59
C SER A 23 -13.51 -36.18 10.30
N PRO A 24 -12.31 -36.58 9.83
CA PRO A 24 -11.07 -36.09 10.41
C PRO A 24 -11.08 -34.56 10.31
N GLY A 25 -10.73 -33.93 11.44
CA GLY A 25 -10.82 -32.50 11.67
C GLY A 25 -10.50 -31.67 10.44
N SER A 26 -11.46 -30.79 10.12
CA SER A 26 -11.37 -29.65 9.21
C SER A 26 -9.93 -29.35 8.81
N ARG A 27 -9.60 -29.72 7.56
CA ARG A 27 -8.32 -29.39 6.92
C ARG A 27 -8.06 -27.91 7.17
N GLN A 28 -7.07 -27.66 8.02
CA GLN A 28 -6.51 -26.35 8.29
C GLN A 28 -6.40 -25.59 6.98
N GLY A 29 -7.22 -24.55 6.86
CA GLY A 29 -7.57 -23.92 5.60
C GLY A 29 -6.33 -23.60 4.79
N SER A 30 -6.29 -24.12 3.57
CA SER A 30 -5.39 -23.67 2.51
C SER A 30 -5.56 -22.16 2.38
N ARG A 31 -4.71 -21.38 3.06
CA ARG A 31 -4.60 -19.96 2.73
C ARG A 31 -4.04 -19.94 1.31
N PRO A 32 -4.76 -19.38 0.33
CA PRO A 32 -4.22 -19.32 -1.02
C PRO A 32 -2.93 -18.51 -0.95
N ALA A 33 -1.84 -19.04 -1.54
CA ALA A 33 -0.52 -18.40 -1.59
C ALA A 33 -0.51 -17.04 -2.32
N SER A 34 -1.66 -16.60 -2.83
CA SER A 34 -1.87 -15.42 -3.67
C SER A 34 -2.72 -14.33 -3.00
N ALA A 35 -3.27 -14.57 -1.81
CA ALA A 35 -4.00 -13.53 -1.08
C ALA A 35 -3.00 -12.64 -0.33
N LYS A 36 -2.61 -11.52 -0.95
CA LYS A 36 -1.91 -10.41 -0.27
C LYS A 36 -2.65 -10.11 1.02
N SER A 37 -1.94 -10.16 2.14
CA SER A 37 -2.54 -9.85 3.43
C SER A 37 -2.98 -8.38 3.47
N VAL A 38 -3.97 -8.04 4.28
CA VAL A 38 -4.42 -6.64 4.47
C VAL A 38 -3.24 -5.72 4.82
N ARG A 39 -2.28 -6.23 5.61
CA ARG A 39 -1.03 -5.54 5.98
C ARG A 39 -0.11 -5.26 4.78
N GLU A 40 -0.11 -6.12 3.77
CA GLU A 40 0.71 -5.91 2.57
C GLU A 40 0.11 -4.81 1.68
N TYR A 41 -1.22 -4.77 1.56
CA TYR A 41 -1.93 -3.68 0.87
C TYR A 41 -1.73 -2.33 1.58
N GLN A 42 -1.77 -2.32 2.91
CA GLN A 42 -1.58 -1.09 3.67
C GLN A 42 -0.17 -0.51 3.44
N GLN A 43 0.86 -1.35 3.49
CA GLN A 43 2.24 -0.94 3.19
C GLN A 43 2.44 -0.48 1.74
N GLN A 44 1.79 -1.12 0.76
CA GLN A 44 1.85 -0.67 -0.64
C GLN A 44 1.24 0.72 -0.80
N ASN A 45 0.09 0.98 -0.18
CA ASN A 45 -0.53 2.30 -0.21
C ASN A 45 0.32 3.39 0.47
N GLU A 46 0.96 3.07 1.59
CA GLU A 46 1.87 4.00 2.28
C GLU A 46 3.07 4.35 1.38
N GLN A 47 3.68 3.36 0.74
CA GLN A 47 4.78 3.60 -0.21
C GLN A 47 4.35 4.44 -1.42
N GLU A 48 3.20 4.14 -2.02
CA GLU A 48 2.69 4.92 -3.15
C GLU A 48 2.42 6.37 -2.74
N GLN A 49 1.85 6.60 -1.55
CA GLN A 49 1.60 7.94 -1.03
C GLN A 49 2.91 8.71 -0.75
N GLU A 50 3.91 8.08 -0.14
CA GLU A 50 5.23 8.70 0.08
C GLU A 50 5.90 9.06 -1.26
N GLN A 51 5.80 8.19 -2.27
CA GLN A 51 6.39 8.44 -3.58
C GLN A 51 5.72 9.63 -4.29
N GLU A 52 4.39 9.70 -4.25
CA GLU A 52 3.62 10.78 -4.85
C GLU A 52 3.91 12.12 -4.15
N GLN A 53 4.02 12.11 -2.82
CA GLN A 53 4.40 13.29 -2.04
C GLN A 53 5.83 13.76 -2.35
N ALA A 54 6.79 12.83 -2.44
CA ALA A 54 8.17 13.15 -2.79
C ALA A 54 8.27 13.74 -4.21
N GLN A 55 7.50 13.21 -5.16
CA GLN A 55 7.45 13.73 -6.53
C GLN A 55 6.86 15.14 -6.58
N ALA A 56 5.76 15.39 -5.88
CA ALA A 56 5.15 16.72 -5.80
C ALA A 56 6.11 17.75 -5.19
N GLN A 57 6.85 17.37 -4.14
CA GLN A 57 7.84 18.23 -3.50
C GLN A 57 9.00 18.54 -4.45
N ALA A 58 9.53 17.53 -5.15
CA ALA A 58 10.59 17.72 -6.13
C ALA A 58 10.16 18.66 -7.27
N GLN A 59 8.93 18.51 -7.76
CA GLN A 59 8.38 19.38 -8.80
C GLN A 59 8.22 20.83 -8.33
N ALA A 60 7.72 21.03 -7.11
CA ALA A 60 7.60 22.36 -6.51
C ALA A 60 8.98 23.01 -6.33
N GLN A 61 9.98 22.25 -5.88
CA GLN A 61 11.34 22.75 -5.70
C GLN A 61 11.99 23.11 -7.04
N ALA A 62 11.80 22.29 -8.07
CA ALA A 62 12.29 22.58 -9.42
C ALA A 62 11.64 23.85 -10.01
N GLN A 63 10.33 24.05 -9.81
CA GLN A 63 9.67 25.29 -10.22
C GLN A 63 10.20 26.50 -9.46
N ALA A 64 10.40 26.40 -8.14
CA ALA A 64 10.95 27.49 -7.34
C ALA A 64 12.37 27.85 -7.80
N GLN A 65 13.23 26.86 -8.09
CA GLN A 65 14.57 27.11 -8.63
C GLN A 65 14.51 27.75 -10.02
N ALA A 66 13.62 27.29 -10.90
CA ALA A 66 13.46 27.88 -12.23
C ALA A 66 13.00 29.35 -12.15
N GLN A 67 12.07 29.65 -11.24
CA GLN A 67 11.64 31.03 -10.99
C GLN A 67 12.77 31.88 -10.42
N ALA A 68 13.53 31.37 -9.45
CA ALA A 68 14.68 32.09 -8.89
C ALA A 68 15.74 32.37 -9.97
N ALA A 69 16.04 31.39 -10.83
CA ALA A 69 16.96 31.55 -11.95
C ALA A 69 16.46 32.58 -12.98
N TYR A 70 15.14 32.65 -13.23
CA TYR A 70 14.55 33.67 -14.08
C TYR A 70 14.77 35.08 -13.52
N TYR A 71 14.51 35.28 -12.22
CA TYR A 71 14.73 36.57 -11.57
C TYR A 71 16.19 36.99 -11.53
N HIS A 72 17.11 36.08 -11.15
CA HIS A 72 18.54 36.39 -11.16
C HIS A 72 19.05 36.80 -12.55
N ARG A 73 18.59 36.13 -13.61
CA ARG A 73 18.92 36.51 -14.99
C ARG A 73 18.42 37.91 -15.34
N GLN A 74 17.24 38.31 -14.87
CA GLN A 74 16.71 39.66 -15.10
C GLN A 74 17.60 40.71 -14.44
N GLU A 75 18.05 40.49 -13.21
CA GLU A 75 18.97 41.40 -12.51
C GLU A 75 20.31 41.55 -13.24
N GLU A 76 20.92 40.44 -13.68
CA GLU A 76 22.17 40.49 -14.44
C GLU A 76 22.03 41.29 -15.74
N ASN A 77 20.90 41.16 -16.44
CA ASN A 77 20.62 41.89 -17.68
C ASN A 77 20.33 43.38 -17.45
N HIS A 78 19.94 43.78 -16.23
CA HIS A 78 19.65 45.18 -15.90
C HIS A 78 20.89 45.96 -15.42
N THR A 79 22.03 45.31 -15.24
CA THR A 79 23.27 46.00 -14.85
C THR A 79 23.80 46.83 -16.03
N PRO A 80 23.77 48.19 -15.98
CA PRO A 80 24.30 48.99 -17.06
C PRO A 80 25.82 48.78 -17.12
N ARG A 81 26.31 48.43 -18.31
CA ARG A 81 27.75 48.28 -18.55
C ARG A 81 28.41 49.64 -18.29
N PRO A 82 29.50 49.72 -17.51
CA PRO A 82 30.14 51.01 -17.26
C PRO A 82 30.57 51.61 -18.61
N GLU A 83 30.02 52.79 -18.91
CA GLU A 83 30.41 53.56 -20.09
C GLU A 83 31.87 53.96 -19.90
N LYS A 84 32.75 53.30 -20.64
CA LYS A 84 34.16 53.67 -20.76
C LYS A 84 34.21 55.08 -21.35
N ASN A 85 34.46 56.07 -20.50
CA ASN A 85 34.71 57.45 -20.90
C ASN A 85 35.97 57.46 -21.77
N ILE A 86 35.79 57.57 -23.09
CA ILE A 86 36.90 57.70 -24.04
C ILE A 86 37.32 59.18 -24.02
N THR A 87 38.26 59.53 -23.16
CA THR A 87 38.91 60.84 -23.20
C THR A 87 39.70 60.93 -24.50
N ARG A 88 39.17 61.64 -25.50
CA ARG A 88 39.94 62.04 -26.68
C ARG A 88 40.88 63.17 -26.27
N HIS A 89 42.18 62.89 -26.25
CA HIS A 89 43.19 63.94 -26.19
C HIS A 89 43.21 64.67 -27.55
N ALA A 90 43.03 65.99 -27.51
CA ALA A 90 43.05 66.89 -28.66
C ALA A 90 44.48 67.19 -29.11
#